data_AF-A0A3B3BSH0-F1
#
_entry.id   AF-A0A3B3BSH0-F1
#
_cell.length_a   1.000
_cell.length_b   1.000
_cell.length_c   1.000
_cell.angle_alpha   90.00
_cell.angle_beta   90.00
_cell.angle_gamma   90.00
#
_symmetry.space_group_name_H-M   'P 1'
#
loop_
_entity.id
_entity.type
_entity.pdbx_description
1 polymer ?
#
loop_
_entity_poly.entity_id
_entity_poly.type
_entity_poly.pdbx_seq_one_letter_code
_entity_poly.pdbx_strand_id
1 'polypeptide(L)'
;MLPPTAVFYFPWEVKSLGEGKSVRTFGRLSCYEADESRASLSCHHASKEHKVFVHTLFVEPFNPIIGAQYLVLGETESYEGFGVMIRARVLNCVDGVNIALLQKAIEGQRSFFRERERKDGGSQTTRYHR
;
A
#
# COMPACT_ATOMS: atom_id res chain seq x y z
N MET A 1 4.50 16.27 -16.49
CA MET A 1 5.08 15.13 -15.74
C MET A 1 3.95 14.42 -14.99
N LEU A 2 3.95 13.09 -14.94
CA LEU A 2 2.93 12.29 -14.24
C LEU A 2 3.50 11.72 -12.92
N PRO A 3 2.66 11.46 -11.90
CA PRO A 3 3.12 10.86 -10.66
C PRO A 3 3.67 9.43 -10.90
N PRO A 4 4.61 8.95 -10.08
CA PRO A 4 5.10 7.58 -10.16
C PRO A 4 3.99 6.55 -10.02
N THR A 5 4.21 5.38 -10.62
CA THR A 5 3.30 4.24 -10.46
C THR A 5 3.27 3.78 -9.01
N ALA A 6 2.08 3.69 -8.45
CA ALA A 6 1.87 3.24 -7.07
C ALA A 6 1.86 1.71 -7.01
N VAL A 7 2.86 1.13 -6.32
CA VAL A 7 3.02 -0.33 -6.14
C VAL A 7 2.14 -0.81 -4.99
N PHE A 8 1.51 -1.97 -5.14
CA PHE A 8 0.75 -2.57 -4.04
C PHE A 8 1.68 -3.15 -2.98
N TYR A 9 1.50 -2.69 -1.74
CA TYR A 9 2.12 -3.23 -0.52
C TYR A 9 1.05 -3.74 0.42
N PHE A 10 1.33 -4.87 1.06
CA PHE A 10 0.48 -5.34 2.15
C PHE A 10 0.61 -4.43 3.37
N PRO A 11 -0.42 -4.33 4.22
CA PRO A 11 -0.41 -3.39 5.34
C PRO A 11 0.75 -3.63 6.32
N TRP A 12 1.16 -4.89 6.49
CA TRP A 12 2.30 -5.28 7.33
C TRP A 12 3.67 -4.95 6.72
N GLU A 13 3.74 -4.64 5.43
CA GLU A 13 4.99 -4.25 4.74
C GLU A 13 5.23 -2.74 4.82
N VAL A 14 4.16 -1.93 4.92
CA VAL A 14 4.21 -0.46 4.81
C VAL A 14 5.18 0.18 5.79
N LYS A 15 5.24 -0.29 7.04
CA LYS A 15 6.13 0.28 8.08
C LYS A 15 7.61 0.16 7.75
N SER A 16 8.00 -0.75 6.87
CA SER A 16 9.39 -0.95 6.45
C SER A 16 9.78 -0.11 5.23
N LEU A 17 8.83 0.65 4.66
CA LEU A 17 9.08 1.50 3.51
C LEU A 17 9.77 2.79 3.95
N GLY A 18 10.74 3.25 3.15
CA GLY A 18 11.27 4.59 3.28
C GLY A 18 10.29 5.66 2.80
N GLU A 19 10.63 6.92 3.05
CA GLU A 19 9.88 8.09 2.60
C GLU A 19 9.89 8.24 1.05
N GLY A 20 8.85 8.89 0.52
CA GLY A 20 8.72 9.28 -0.89
C GLY A 20 8.32 8.14 -1.84
N LYS A 21 7.93 6.97 -1.33
CA LYS A 21 7.47 5.85 -2.16
C LYS A 21 6.00 6.02 -2.53
N SER A 22 5.67 5.84 -3.81
CA SER A 22 4.27 5.79 -4.24
C SER A 22 3.70 4.40 -4.02
N VAL A 23 2.64 4.31 -3.23
CA VAL A 23 2.12 3.04 -2.69
C VAL A 23 0.62 2.92 -2.86
N ARG A 24 0.15 1.69 -2.99
CA ARG A 24 -1.24 1.28 -2.75
C ARG A 24 -1.27 0.30 -1.60
N THR A 25 -2.20 0.47 -0.69
CA THR A 25 -2.47 -0.53 0.35
C THR A 25 -3.94 -0.51 0.72
N PHE A 26 -4.34 -1.36 1.66
CA PHE A 26 -5.71 -1.47 2.12
C PHE A 26 -5.75 -1.58 3.64
N GLY A 27 -6.90 -1.36 4.23
CA GLY A 27 -7.13 -1.66 5.64
C GLY A 27 -8.52 -1.25 6.07
N ARG A 28 -8.94 -1.75 7.22
CA ARG A 28 -10.23 -1.42 7.80
C ARG A 28 -10.12 -0.11 8.55
N LEU A 29 -10.99 0.86 8.28
CA LEU A 29 -10.94 2.14 8.98
C LEU A 29 -11.28 1.93 10.46
N SER A 30 -10.33 2.20 11.35
CA SER A 30 -10.50 2.03 12.81
C SER A 30 -10.79 3.35 13.52
N CYS A 31 -10.19 4.45 13.06
CA CYS A 31 -10.46 5.79 13.55
C CYS A 31 -10.21 6.86 12.48
N TYR A 32 -10.83 8.01 12.65
CA TYR A 32 -10.58 9.21 11.86
C TYR A 32 -10.59 10.44 12.79
N GLU A 33 -9.50 11.20 12.75
CA GLU A 33 -9.23 12.40 13.53
C GLU A 33 -9.26 13.58 12.57
N ALA A 34 -10.43 14.20 12.41
CA ALA A 34 -10.66 15.23 11.40
C ALA A 34 -9.80 16.48 11.62
N ASP A 35 -9.60 16.90 12.87
CA ASP A 35 -8.79 18.07 13.23
C ASP A 35 -7.32 17.93 12.82
N GLU A 36 -6.84 16.69 12.67
CA GLU A 36 -5.47 16.36 12.29
C GLU A 36 -5.37 15.79 10.86
N SER A 37 -6.49 15.77 10.12
CA SER A 37 -6.60 15.11 8.82
C SER A 37 -5.95 13.72 8.82
N ARG A 38 -6.24 12.90 9.84
CA ARG A 38 -5.59 11.59 10.02
C ARG A 38 -6.59 10.46 10.13
N ALA A 39 -6.41 9.42 9.33
CA ALA A 39 -7.11 8.16 9.44
C ALA A 39 -6.16 7.03 9.87
N SER A 40 -6.66 6.11 10.69
CA SER A 40 -5.96 4.86 10.99
C SER A 40 -6.68 3.68 10.36
N LEU A 41 -5.95 2.90 9.58
CA LEU A 41 -6.43 1.65 9.00
C LEU A 41 -5.80 0.46 9.75
N SER A 42 -6.59 -0.55 10.10
CA SER A 42 -6.12 -1.78 10.72
C SER A 42 -6.26 -3.00 9.80
N CYS A 43 -5.37 -3.97 9.99
CA CYS A 43 -5.37 -5.24 9.28
C CYS A 43 -4.83 -6.34 10.20
N HIS A 44 -5.42 -7.53 10.17
CA HIS A 44 -4.93 -8.69 10.92
C HIS A 44 -4.12 -9.60 10.00
N HIS A 45 -2.90 -9.95 10.42
CA HIS A 45 -2.04 -10.90 9.71
C HIS A 45 -1.20 -11.68 10.73
N ALA A 46 -1.08 -13.00 10.54
CA ALA A 46 -0.32 -13.89 11.43
C ALA A 46 -0.61 -13.67 12.94
N SER A 47 -1.90 -13.54 13.29
CA SER A 47 -2.38 -13.26 14.66
C SER A 47 -1.88 -11.94 15.28
N LYS A 48 -1.40 -11.01 14.46
CA LYS A 48 -1.00 -9.66 14.87
C LYS A 48 -1.84 -8.61 14.16
N GLU A 49 -2.18 -7.54 14.87
CA GLU A 49 -2.79 -6.35 14.26
C GLU A 49 -1.68 -5.43 13.72
N HIS A 50 -1.85 -5.00 12.47
CA HIS A 50 -1.01 -4.03 11.80
C HIS A 50 -1.83 -2.76 11.54
N LYS A 51 -1.22 -1.61 11.85
CA LYS A 51 -1.82 -0.28 11.62
C LYS A 51 -1.09 0.45 10.51
N VAL A 52 -1.86 1.12 9.66
CA VAL A 52 -1.40 2.03 8.62
C VAL A 52 -2.04 3.39 8.89
N PHE A 53 -1.22 4.43 9.01
CA PHE A 53 -1.68 5.80 9.17
C PHE A 53 -1.78 6.46 7.81
N VAL A 54 -2.84 7.25 7.63
CA VAL A 54 -3.16 7.92 6.38
C VAL A 54 -3.43 9.38 6.66
N HIS A 55 -2.69 10.27 6.01
CA HIS A 55 -2.96 11.70 6.01
C HIS A 55 -3.97 12.01 4.91
N THR A 56 -5.12 12.54 5.29
CA THR A 56 -6.32 12.68 4.47
C THR A 56 -6.51 14.07 3.88
N LEU A 57 -5.59 15.01 4.11
CA LEU A 57 -5.71 16.42 3.72
C LEU A 57 -6.12 16.64 2.25
N PHE A 58 -5.68 15.79 1.32
CA PHE A 58 -6.02 15.92 -0.11
C PHE A 58 -7.21 15.07 -0.57
N VAL A 59 -7.81 14.29 0.32
CA VAL A 59 -8.97 13.42 0.02
C VAL A 59 -10.20 13.82 0.85
N GLU A 60 -10.12 14.95 1.54
CA GLU A 60 -11.24 15.59 2.22
C GLU A 60 -12.04 16.50 1.26
N PRO A 61 -13.37 16.63 1.46
CA PRO A 61 -14.18 15.86 2.40
C PRO A 61 -14.46 14.44 1.91
N PHE A 62 -14.54 13.48 2.84
CA PHE A 62 -15.04 12.13 2.57
C PHE A 62 -15.96 11.68 3.72
N ASN A 63 -16.75 10.62 3.50
CA ASN A 63 -17.58 10.01 4.54
C ASN A 63 -16.79 8.88 5.24
N PRO A 64 -16.32 9.06 6.50
CA PRO A 64 -15.54 8.06 7.21
C PRO A 64 -16.46 6.97 7.81
N ILE A 65 -16.54 5.82 7.15
CA ILE A 65 -17.32 4.67 7.61
C ILE A 65 -16.41 3.78 8.46
N ILE A 66 -16.47 3.94 9.78
CA ILE A 66 -15.71 3.11 10.71
C ILE A 66 -16.10 1.63 10.55
N GLY A 67 -15.09 0.76 10.51
CA GLY A 67 -15.28 -0.69 10.32
C GLY A 67 -15.35 -1.14 8.86
N ALA A 68 -15.52 -0.23 7.91
CA ALA A 68 -15.49 -0.54 6.48
C ALA A 68 -14.07 -0.72 5.96
N GLN A 69 -13.95 -1.45 4.86
CA GLN A 69 -12.68 -1.66 4.17
C GLN A 69 -12.34 -0.47 3.28
N TYR A 70 -11.10 0.01 3.35
CA TYR A 70 -10.59 1.09 2.50
C TYR A 70 -9.38 0.65 1.70
N LEU A 71 -9.22 1.28 0.53
CA LEU A 71 -8.03 1.23 -0.30
C LEU A 71 -7.45 2.64 -0.40
N VAL A 72 -6.16 2.75 -0.12
CA VAL A 72 -5.43 4.02 -0.17
C VAL A 72 -4.37 3.97 -1.26
N LEU A 73 -4.21 5.09 -1.97
CA LEU A 73 -3.13 5.35 -2.90
C LEU A 73 -2.50 6.68 -2.52
N GLY A 74 -1.19 6.70 -2.31
CA GLY A 74 -0.49 7.91 -1.89
C GLY A 74 1.01 7.77 -1.87
N GLU A 75 1.65 8.72 -1.21
CA GLU A 75 3.10 8.73 -0.98
C GLU A 75 3.39 8.43 0.48
N THR A 76 4.44 7.64 0.75
CA THR A 76 4.94 7.48 2.12
C THR A 76 5.62 8.76 2.58
N GLU A 77 5.32 9.19 3.80
CA GLU A 77 5.96 10.30 4.48
C GLU A 77 6.39 9.88 5.89
N SER A 78 7.49 10.45 6.35
CA SER A 78 7.96 10.25 7.72
C SER A 78 7.09 11.07 8.66
N TYR A 79 6.56 10.46 9.72
CA TYR A 79 5.76 11.15 10.72
C TYR A 79 6.26 10.86 12.13
N GLU A 80 6.59 11.93 12.85
CA GLU A 80 7.13 11.86 14.21
C GLU A 80 6.20 11.05 15.12
N GLY A 81 6.77 10.06 15.84
CA GLY A 81 6.03 9.20 16.77
C GLY A 81 5.35 7.98 16.15
N PHE A 82 5.04 7.96 14.85
CA PHE A 82 4.31 6.84 14.20
C PHE A 82 5.10 6.11 13.10
N GLY A 83 6.25 6.66 12.70
CA GLY A 83 7.11 6.08 11.68
C GLY A 83 6.68 6.51 10.28
N VAL A 84 5.94 5.65 9.58
CA VAL A 84 5.53 5.88 8.19
C VAL A 84 4.03 6.15 8.13
N MET A 85 3.67 7.27 7.50
CA MET A 85 2.29 7.64 7.16
C MET A 85 2.14 7.69 5.64
N ILE A 86 0.91 7.50 5.14
CA ILE A 86 0.59 7.61 3.71
C ILE A 86 -0.15 8.92 3.48
N ARG A 87 0.45 9.84 2.75
CA ARG A 87 -0.22 11.04 2.25
C ARG A 87 -1.11 10.65 1.09
N ALA A 88 -2.42 10.54 1.35
CA ALA A 88 -3.36 10.02 0.39
C ALA A 88 -3.59 11.00 -0.77
N ARG A 89 -3.56 10.46 -2.00
CA ARG A 89 -4.14 11.10 -3.19
C ARG A 89 -5.48 10.48 -3.57
N VAL A 90 -5.71 9.24 -3.14
CA VAL A 90 -7.00 8.55 -3.27
C VAL A 90 -7.23 7.74 -2.00
N LEU A 91 -8.45 7.82 -1.46
CA LEU A 91 -8.92 7.00 -0.36
C LEU A 91 -10.36 6.56 -0.67
N ASN A 92 -10.54 5.28 -0.99
CA ASN A 92 -11.84 4.76 -1.39
C ASN A 92 -12.37 3.76 -0.37
N CYS A 93 -13.63 3.93 0.02
CA CYS A 93 -14.38 2.87 0.68
C CYS A 93 -14.64 1.76 -0.34
N VAL A 94 -14.19 0.56 -0.02
CA VAL A 94 -14.30 -0.66 -0.83
C VAL A 94 -14.94 -1.77 -0.01
N ASP A 95 -15.89 -1.41 0.84
CA ASP A 95 -16.58 -2.36 1.69
C ASP A 95 -17.28 -3.44 0.85
N GLY A 96 -17.25 -4.68 1.35
CA GLY A 96 -17.70 -5.86 0.60
C GLY A 96 -16.70 -6.45 -0.39
N VAL A 97 -15.52 -5.84 -0.61
CA VAL A 97 -14.45 -6.47 -1.41
C VAL A 97 -13.92 -7.73 -0.72
N ASN A 98 -13.75 -8.81 -1.49
CA ASN A 98 -13.10 -10.03 -1.02
C ASN A 98 -11.59 -9.81 -0.85
N ILE A 99 -11.17 -9.51 0.38
CA ILE A 99 -9.77 -9.21 0.70
C ILE A 99 -8.84 -10.40 0.47
N ALA A 100 -9.29 -11.63 0.71
CA ALA A 100 -8.48 -12.82 0.42
C ALA A 100 -8.18 -12.94 -1.08
N LEU A 101 -9.16 -12.64 -1.93
CA LEU A 101 -8.95 -12.63 -3.39
C LEU A 101 -8.06 -11.47 -3.84
N LEU A 102 -8.21 -10.28 -3.24
CA LEU A 102 -7.31 -9.15 -3.48
C LEU A 102 -5.87 -9.51 -3.14
N GLN A 103 -5.62 -10.14 -1.99
CA GLN A 103 -4.29 -10.58 -1.59
C GLN A 103 -3.71 -11.58 -2.59
N LYS A 104 -4.48 -12.59 -2.98
CA LYS A 104 -4.07 -13.57 -4.00
C LYS A 104 -3.74 -12.91 -5.34
N ALA A 105 -4.50 -11.90 -5.75
CA ALA A 105 -4.24 -11.15 -6.98
C ALA A 105 -2.92 -10.36 -6.90
N ILE A 106 -2.63 -9.73 -5.77
CA ILE A 106 -1.37 -9.03 -5.52
C ILE A 106 -0.19 -10.01 -5.58
N GLU A 107 -0.32 -11.18 -4.95
CA GLU A 107 0.72 -12.22 -4.98
C GLU A 107 0.95 -12.74 -6.41
N GLY A 108 -0.12 -13.01 -7.16
CA GLY A 108 -0.04 -13.45 -8.56
C GLY A 108 0.61 -12.40 -9.47
N GLN A 109 0.30 -11.12 -9.26
CA GLN A 109 0.97 -10.03 -9.98
C GLN A 109 2.47 -10.00 -9.66
N ARG A 110 2.85 -10.07 -8.37
CA ARG A 110 4.26 -10.07 -7.94
C ARG A 110 5.02 -11.30 -8.46
N SER A 111 4.41 -12.48 -8.47
CA SER A 111 5.05 -13.69 -9.01
C SER A 111 5.31 -13.56 -10.50
N PHE A 112 4.34 -13.05 -11.27
CA PHE A 112 4.47 -12.84 -12.70
C PHE A 112 5.64 -11.91 -13.05
N PHE A 113 5.76 -10.77 -12.38
CA PHE A 113 6.87 -9.83 -12.63
C PHE A 113 8.24 -10.43 -12.27
N ARG A 114 8.33 -11.13 -11.13
CA ARG A 114 9.58 -11.80 -10.69
C ARG A 114 10.03 -12.91 -11.64
N GLU A 115 9.09 -13.67 -12.21
CA GLU A 115 9.43 -14.69 -13.21
C GLU A 115 9.98 -14.11 -14.50
N ARG A 116 9.47 -12.95 -14.93
CA ARG A 116 9.94 -12.26 -16.13
C ARG A 116 11.35 -11.69 -15.95
N GLU A 117 11.61 -11.01 -14.84
CA GLU A 117 12.94 -10.46 -14.52
C GLU A 117 14.02 -11.55 -14.49
N ARG A 118 13.70 -12.74 -13.97
CA ARG A 118 14.62 -13.89 -13.98
C ARG A 118 14.95 -14.39 -15.39
N LYS A 119 13.99 -14.36 -16.31
CA LYS A 119 14.19 -14.80 -17.70
C LYS A 119 15.01 -13.78 -18.50
N ASP A 120 14.79 -12.49 -18.24
CA ASP A 120 15.52 -11.41 -18.91
C ASP A 120 16.98 -11.30 -18.40
N GLY A 121 17.25 -11.63 -17.13
CA GLY A 121 18.61 -11.69 -16.55
C GLY A 121 19.46 -12.91 -16.93
N GLY A 122 18.89 -13.91 -17.61
CA GLY A 122 19.57 -15.15 -17.99
C GLY A 122 20.23 -15.16 -19.38
N SER A 123 20.13 -14.07 -20.15
CA SER A 123 20.55 -14.04 -21.57
C SER A 123 21.88 -13.33 -21.87
N GLN A 124 22.73 -13.07 -20.87
CA GLN A 124 24.07 -12.51 -21.10
C GLN A 124 25.15 -13.26 -20.32
N THR A 125 25.46 -14.52 -20.64
CA THR A 125 26.83 -15.09 -20.51
C THR A 125 26.91 -16.41 -21.27
N THR A 126 27.14 -16.36 -22.59
CA THR A 126 27.87 -17.42 -23.32
C THR A 126 28.09 -16.98 -24.76
N ARG A 127 29.35 -17.06 -25.22
CA ARG A 127 29.98 -16.59 -26.48
C ARG A 127 30.83 -15.35 -26.18
N TYR A 128 32.16 -15.39 -26.13
CA TYR A 128 33.12 -16.01 -27.04
C TYR A 128 34.41 -16.38 -26.29
N HIS A 129 34.98 -17.55 -26.57
CA HIS A 129 36.43 -17.77 -26.69
C HIS A 129 36.68 -19.08 -27.46
N ARG A 130 37.02 -18.93 -28.73
CA ARG A 130 37.85 -19.84 -29.50
C ARG A 130 38.88 -18.99 -30.22
#